data_AF-A0A918A5V2-F1
#
_entry.id   AF-A0A918A5V2-F1
#
_cell.length_a   1.000
_cell.length_b   1.000
_cell.length_c   1.000
_cell.angle_alpha   90.00
_cell.angle_beta   90.00
_cell.angle_gamma   90.00
#
_symmetry.space_group_name_H-M   'P 1'
#
loop_
_entity.id
_entity.type
_entity.pdbx_description
1 polymer ?
#
loop_
_entity_poly.entity_id
_entity_poly.type
_entity_poly.pdbx_seq_one_letter_code
_entity_poly.pdbx_strand_id
1 'polypeptide(L)'
;MSVTEDRMTPDCAAMLSAYAADLTCSSLADTSRTAYFHRVRGFLTWVAGSGDGVPADTSAAVRTAHRYRRHLHDRGYSPATINSVLVAIDDLYTRRGLGATGIRQPSTPVPATGPR
;
A
#
# COMPACT_ATOMS: atom_id res chain seq x y z
N MET A 1 3.00 2.70 -26.90
CA MET A 1 3.17 1.29 -26.47
C MET A 1 2.93 1.25 -24.97
N SER A 2 1.70 0.95 -24.53
CA SER A 2 1.34 0.87 -23.10
C SER A 2 0.54 -0.41 -22.87
N VAL A 3 1.25 -1.53 -22.76
CA VAL A 3 0.65 -2.84 -22.43
C VAL A 3 1.16 -3.23 -21.05
N THR A 4 0.69 -2.53 -20.02
CA THR A 4 0.86 -2.98 -18.62
C THR A 4 -0.31 -2.55 -17.73
N GLU A 5 -1.16 -1.63 -18.17
CA GLU A 5 -2.38 -1.25 -17.44
C GLU A 5 -3.54 -2.24 -17.63
N ASP A 6 -3.47 -3.09 -18.67
CA ASP A 6 -4.51 -4.06 -19.06
C ASP A 6 -4.88 -5.10 -17.97
N ARG A 7 -4.04 -5.27 -16.94
CA ARG A 7 -4.32 -6.20 -15.82
C ARG A 7 -4.90 -5.55 -14.57
N MET A 8 -5.00 -4.23 -14.52
CA MET A 8 -5.57 -3.53 -13.35
C MET A 8 -7.05 -3.25 -13.61
N THR A 9 -7.92 -3.68 -12.70
CA THR A 9 -9.35 -3.36 -12.79
C THR A 9 -9.58 -1.85 -12.67
N PRO A 10 -10.66 -1.30 -13.26
CA PRO A 10 -10.94 0.14 -13.23
C PRO A 10 -11.04 0.69 -11.80
N ASP A 11 -11.62 -0.08 -10.88
CA ASP A 11 -11.72 0.32 -9.47
C ASP A 11 -10.35 0.41 -8.78
N CYS A 12 -9.46 -0.55 -9.05
CA CYS A 12 -8.09 -0.51 -8.54
C CYS A 12 -7.30 0.67 -9.14
N ALA A 13 -7.50 0.95 -10.43
CA ALA A 13 -6.88 2.09 -11.12
C ALA A 13 -7.36 3.42 -10.52
N ALA A 14 -8.67 3.56 -10.29
CA ALA A 14 -9.27 4.74 -9.67
C ALA A 14 -8.74 4.94 -8.24
N MET A 15 -8.67 3.87 -7.44
CA MET A 15 -8.12 3.93 -6.08
C MET A 15 -6.64 4.36 -6.07
N LEU A 16 -5.84 3.88 -7.02
CA LEU A 16 -4.43 4.28 -7.19
C LEU A 16 -4.31 5.75 -7.61
N SER A 17 -5.13 6.20 -8.55
CA SER A 17 -5.12 7.58 -9.04
C SER A 17 -5.49 8.57 -7.93
N ALA A 18 -6.55 8.27 -7.17
CA ALA A 18 -6.91 9.07 -6.01
C ALA A 18 -5.76 9.11 -4.99
N TYR A 19 -5.02 8.00 -4.82
CA TYR A 19 -3.93 7.94 -3.85
C TYR A 19 -2.73 8.78 -4.29
N ALA A 20 -2.43 8.79 -5.59
CA ALA A 20 -1.42 9.67 -6.15
C ALA A 20 -1.76 11.15 -5.91
N ALA A 21 -3.03 11.55 -6.10
CA ALA A 21 -3.48 12.90 -5.80
C ALA A 21 -3.29 13.25 -4.31
N ASP A 22 -3.67 12.36 -3.39
CA ASP A 22 -3.48 12.58 -1.95
C ASP A 22 -2.00 12.72 -1.57
N LEU A 23 -1.12 11.94 -2.22
CA LEU A 23 0.33 12.06 -2.01
C LEU A 23 0.85 13.42 -2.48
N THR A 24 0.37 13.97 -3.60
CA THR A 24 0.82 15.30 -4.06
C THR A 24 0.50 16.42 -3.09
N CYS A 25 -0.59 16.30 -2.33
CA CYS A 25 -0.99 17.26 -1.30
C CYS A 25 -0.31 17.02 0.06
N SER A 26 0.49 15.95 0.21
CA SER A 26 1.11 15.58 1.47
C SER A 26 2.46 16.29 1.68
N SER A 27 2.81 16.56 2.94
CA SER A 27 4.12 17.11 3.34
C SER A 27 5.28 16.10 3.28
N LEU A 28 5.05 14.90 2.74
CA LEU A 28 6.08 13.88 2.57
C LEU A 28 7.15 14.32 1.54
N ALA A 29 8.39 13.91 1.79
CA ALA A 29 9.47 14.05 0.82
C ALA A 29 9.15 13.31 -0.50
N ASP A 30 9.64 13.82 -1.64
CA ASP A 30 9.41 13.24 -2.97
C ASP A 30 9.78 11.76 -3.06
N THR A 31 10.88 11.37 -2.43
CA THR A 31 11.36 9.98 -2.39
C THR A 31 10.37 9.07 -1.65
N SER A 32 9.81 9.55 -0.53
CA SER A 32 8.78 8.83 0.23
C SER A 32 7.48 8.70 -0.56
N ARG A 33 7.03 9.78 -1.23
CA ARG A 33 5.83 9.75 -2.10
C ARG A 33 5.98 8.72 -3.21
N THR A 34 7.12 8.71 -3.89
CA THR A 34 7.44 7.76 -4.95
C THR A 34 7.45 6.33 -4.43
N ALA A 35 8.11 6.08 -3.29
CA ALA A 35 8.18 4.75 -2.68
C ALA A 35 6.79 4.22 -2.27
N TYR A 36 5.95 5.08 -1.68
CA TYR A 36 4.59 4.71 -1.27
C TYR A 36 3.72 4.39 -2.49
N PHE A 37 3.79 5.22 -3.52
CA PHE A 37 3.08 4.99 -4.78
C PHE A 37 3.45 3.63 -5.41
N HIS A 38 4.75 3.30 -5.52
CA HIS A 38 5.16 2.01 -6.09
C HIS A 38 4.67 0.81 -5.28
N ARG A 39 4.70 0.91 -3.94
CA ARG A 39 4.22 -0.16 -3.05
C ARG A 39 2.72 -0.37 -3.18
N VAL A 40 1.94 0.72 -3.19
CA VAL A 40 0.48 0.68 -3.36
C VAL A 40 0.09 0.19 -4.75
N ARG A 41 0.80 0.61 -5.80
CA ARG A 41 0.60 0.10 -7.16
C ARG A 41 0.79 -1.42 -7.22
N GLY A 42 1.85 -1.94 -6.61
CA GLY A 42 2.11 -3.39 -6.55
C GLY A 42 0.99 -4.14 -5.84
N PHE A 43 0.52 -3.61 -4.72
CA PHE A 43 -0.62 -4.16 -3.98
C PHE A 43 -1.91 -4.18 -4.82
N LEU A 44 -2.30 -3.06 -5.44
CA LEU A 44 -3.52 -2.96 -6.22
C LEU A 44 -3.47 -3.79 -7.51
N THR A 45 -2.28 -3.96 -8.11
CA THR A 45 -2.09 -4.90 -9.22
C THR A 45 -2.35 -6.34 -8.79
N TRP A 46 -1.90 -6.72 -7.59
CA TRP A 46 -2.16 -8.04 -7.03
C TRP A 46 -3.64 -8.24 -6.69
N VAL A 47 -4.32 -7.22 -6.14
CA VAL A 47 -5.77 -7.26 -5.86
C VAL A 47 -6.57 -7.43 -7.15
N ALA A 48 -6.23 -6.69 -8.20
CA ALA A 48 -6.87 -6.83 -9.50
C ALA A 48 -6.73 -8.26 -10.06
N GLY A 49 -5.57 -8.90 -9.85
CA GLY A 49 -5.31 -10.28 -10.25
C GLY A 49 -5.97 -11.35 -9.37
N SER A 50 -6.40 -11.02 -8.14
CA SER A 50 -7.08 -11.99 -7.25
C SER A 50 -8.57 -12.14 -7.53
N GLY A 51 -9.17 -11.19 -8.27
CA GLY A 51 -10.59 -11.18 -8.59
C GLY A 51 -11.51 -10.72 -7.45
N ASP A 52 -10.94 -10.41 -6.26
CA ASP A 52 -11.72 -9.96 -5.09
C ASP A 52 -12.18 -8.50 -5.20
N GLY A 53 -11.54 -7.70 -6.08
CA GLY A 53 -11.83 -6.27 -6.22
C GLY A 53 -11.33 -5.42 -5.04
N VAL A 54 -11.61 -4.11 -5.08
CA VAL A 54 -11.24 -3.20 -3.99
C VAL A 54 -12.07 -3.51 -2.72
N PRO A 55 -11.48 -3.44 -1.52
CA PRO A 55 -12.22 -3.73 -0.29
C PRO A 55 -13.36 -2.74 -0.05
N ALA A 56 -14.56 -3.25 0.27
CA ALA A 56 -15.75 -2.43 0.52
C ALA A 56 -15.85 -1.86 1.95
N ASP A 57 -15.16 -2.48 2.92
CA ASP A 57 -15.19 -2.10 4.33
C ASP A 57 -13.84 -2.37 5.02
N THR A 58 -13.69 -1.90 6.27
CA THR A 58 -12.49 -2.09 7.09
C THR A 58 -12.13 -3.56 7.26
N SER A 59 -13.09 -4.45 7.50
CA SER A 59 -12.82 -5.87 7.72
C SER A 59 -12.29 -6.54 6.45
N ALA A 60 -12.83 -6.18 5.28
CA ALA A 60 -12.33 -6.59 4.00
C ALA A 60 -10.90 -6.06 3.77
N ALA A 61 -10.64 -4.79 4.08
CA ALA A 61 -9.32 -4.18 3.92
C ALA A 61 -8.24 -4.92 4.74
N VAL A 62 -8.57 -5.25 6.00
CA VAL A 62 -7.71 -6.04 6.91
C VAL A 62 -7.43 -7.42 6.36
N ARG A 63 -8.48 -8.16 5.92
CA ARG A 63 -8.30 -9.50 5.35
C ARG A 63 -7.44 -9.47 4.08
N THR A 64 -7.66 -8.49 3.21
CA THR A 64 -6.90 -8.33 1.96
C THR A 64 -5.43 -8.00 2.26
N ALA A 65 -5.15 -7.11 3.22
CA ALA A 65 -3.79 -6.80 3.64
C ALA A 65 -3.06 -8.03 4.23
N HIS A 66 -3.75 -8.84 5.06
CA HIS A 66 -3.18 -10.08 5.58
C HIS A 66 -2.90 -11.11 4.48
N ARG A 67 -3.80 -11.27 3.50
CA ARG A 67 -3.58 -12.17 2.36
C ARG A 67 -2.39 -11.71 1.52
N TYR A 68 -2.23 -10.40 1.31
CA TYR A 68 -1.08 -9.86 0.59
C TYR A 68 0.22 -10.01 1.39
N ARG A 69 0.20 -9.79 2.71
CA ARG A 69 1.34 -10.06 3.60
C ARG A 69 1.83 -11.49 3.44
N ARG A 70 0.91 -12.46 3.47
CA ARG A 70 1.20 -13.87 3.26
C ARG A 70 1.79 -14.11 1.86
N HIS A 71 1.20 -13.52 0.82
CA HIS A 71 1.75 -13.61 -0.54
C HIS A 71 3.20 -13.13 -0.64
N LEU A 72 3.54 -11.98 -0.04
CA LEU A 72 4.91 -11.47 -0.04
C LEU A 72 5.87 -12.38 0.74
N HIS A 73 5.41 -12.88 1.89
CA HIS A 73 6.19 -13.85 2.66
C HIS A 73 6.48 -15.12 1.86
N ASP A 74 5.46 -15.69 1.20
CA ASP A 74 5.58 -16.91 0.41
C ASP A 74 6.46 -16.71 -0.85
N ARG A 75 6.60 -15.45 -1.31
CA ARG A 75 7.56 -15.06 -2.38
C ARG A 75 8.98 -14.78 -1.88
N GLY A 76 9.26 -14.92 -0.59
CA GLY A 76 10.59 -14.76 -0.01
C GLY A 76 11.03 -13.32 0.21
N TYR A 77 10.11 -12.35 0.27
CA TYR A 77 10.47 -10.97 0.61
C TYR A 77 10.95 -10.86 2.06
N SER A 78 11.94 -9.99 2.30
CA SER A 78 12.45 -9.77 3.66
C SER A 78 11.37 -9.18 4.59
N PRO A 79 11.41 -9.45 5.90
CA PRO A 79 10.47 -8.87 6.86
C PRO A 79 10.44 -7.33 6.83
N ALA A 80 11.60 -6.68 6.63
CA ALA A 80 11.69 -5.23 6.54
C ALA A 80 10.95 -4.70 5.30
N THR A 81 11.12 -5.35 4.15
CA THR A 81 10.40 -4.99 2.91
C THR A 81 8.89 -5.16 3.09
N ILE A 82 8.45 -6.28 3.66
CA ILE A 82 7.03 -6.54 3.93
C ILE A 82 6.46 -5.45 4.85
N ASN A 83 7.16 -5.11 5.92
CA ASN A 83 6.72 -4.06 6.84
C ASN A 83 6.57 -2.70 6.14
N SER A 84 7.56 -2.27 5.36
CA SER A 84 7.46 -1.00 4.61
C SER A 84 6.33 -0.97 3.59
N VAL A 85 5.98 -2.12 3.00
CA VAL A 85 4.81 -2.24 2.12
C VAL A 85 3.52 -2.12 2.91
N LEU A 86 3.40 -2.80 4.06
CA LEU A 86 2.20 -2.72 4.90
C LEU A 86 1.95 -1.31 5.45
N VAL A 87 3.01 -0.56 5.80
CA VAL A 87 2.88 0.84 6.20
C VAL A 87 2.26 1.70 5.09
N ALA A 88 2.66 1.49 3.83
CA ALA A 88 2.07 2.22 2.71
C ALA A 88 0.60 1.82 2.46
N ILE A 89 0.25 0.55 2.66
CA ILE A 89 -1.13 0.06 2.56
C ILE A 89 -2.02 0.63 3.68
N ASP A 90 -1.50 0.73 4.89
CA ASP A 90 -2.22 1.32 6.02
C ASP A 90 -2.48 2.83 5.82
N ASP A 91 -1.49 3.57 5.29
CA ASP A 91 -1.66 4.98 4.89
C ASP A 91 -2.74 5.13 3.80
N LEU A 92 -2.73 4.26 2.78
CA LEU A 92 -3.79 4.23 1.76
C LEU A 92 -5.18 4.07 2.38
N TYR A 93 -5.38 3.07 3.23
CA TYR A 93 -6.69 2.79 3.82
C TYR A 93 -7.13 3.88 4.81
N THR A 94 -6.18 4.46 5.54
CA THR A 94 -6.43 5.62 6.42
C THR A 94 -6.97 6.80 5.62
N ARG A 95 -6.33 7.16 4.49
CA ARG A 95 -6.78 8.26 3.61
C ARG A 95 -8.13 7.99 2.95
N ARG A 96 -8.51 6.73 2.78
CA ARG A 96 -9.81 6.32 2.21
C ARG A 96 -10.91 6.19 3.25
N GLY A 97 -10.65 6.49 4.53
CA GLY A 97 -11.65 6.37 5.59
C GLY A 97 -12.01 4.93 5.95
N LEU A 98 -11.23 3.94 5.48
CA LEU A 98 -11.43 2.52 5.78
C LEU A 98 -10.85 2.12 7.14
N GLY A 99 -10.41 3.10 7.94
CA GLY A 99 -9.80 2.92 9.26
C GLY A 99 -8.36 2.42 9.20
N ALA A 100 -7.61 2.61 10.30
CA ALA A 100 -6.33 1.93 10.50
C ALA A 100 -6.61 0.43 10.51
N THR A 101 -5.92 -0.34 9.68
CA THR A 101 -6.17 -1.79 9.50
C THR A 101 -5.84 -2.65 10.72
N GLY A 102 -5.64 -2.05 11.89
CA GLY A 102 -5.18 -2.74 13.10
C GLY A 102 -3.79 -3.35 12.93
N ILE A 103 -3.13 -3.17 11.78
CA ILE A 103 -1.72 -3.48 11.60
C ILE A 103 -0.97 -2.43 12.39
N ARG A 104 -0.68 -2.78 13.65
CA ARG A 104 0.04 -1.96 14.63
C ARG A 104 1.16 -1.19 13.94
N GLN A 105 0.93 0.10 13.71
CA GLN A 105 2.00 1.04 13.45
C GLN A 105 2.93 0.96 14.66
N PRO A 106 4.23 0.64 14.51
CA PRO A 106 5.17 1.12 15.50
C PRO A 106 5.13 2.65 15.42
N SER A 107 4.35 3.24 16.31
CA SER A 107 4.42 4.66 16.63
C SER A 107 5.78 4.92 17.24
N THR A 108 6.76 5.20 16.39
CA THR A 108 7.99 5.88 16.76
C THR A 108 8.60 6.46 15.48
N PRO A 109 8.71 7.79 15.33
CA PRO A 109 9.72 8.32 14.44
C PRO A 109 11.06 7.84 14.99
N VAL A 110 11.75 6.97 14.25
CA VAL A 110 13.16 6.69 14.54
C VAL A 110 13.90 8.02 14.39
N PRO A 111 14.52 8.59 15.44
CA PRO A 111 15.55 9.57 15.20
C PRO A 111 16.63 8.85 14.39
N ALA A 112 16.97 9.39 13.23
CA ALA A 112 18.20 9.01 12.55
C ALA A 112 19.35 9.45 13.46
N THR A 113 19.73 8.61 14.41
CA THR A 113 21.07 8.65 15.01
C THR A 113 22.02 8.18 13.92
N GLY A 114 22.50 9.13 13.13
CA GLY A 114 23.69 8.89 12.30
C GLY A 114 24.90 8.68 13.22
N PRO A 115 25.74 7.65 13.00
CA PRO A 115 27.06 7.61 13.59
C PRO A 115 28.08 8.31 12.69
N ARG A 116 28.93 9.10 13.38
CA ARG A 116 30.14 9.85 12.98
C ARG A 116 29.94 11.20 12.29
#